data_AF-A0A812PNF9-F1
#
_entry.id   AF-A0A812PNF9-F1
#
_cell.length_a   1.000
_cell.length_b   1.000
_cell.length_c   1.000
_cell.angle_alpha   90.00
_cell.angle_beta   90.00
_cell.angle_gamma   90.00
#
_symmetry.space_group_name_H-M   'P 1'
#
loop_
_entity.id
_entity.type
_entity.pdbx_description
1 polymer ?
#
loop_
_entity_poly.entity_id
_entity_poly.type
_entity_poly.pdbx_seq_one_letter_code
_entity_poly.pdbx_strand_id
1 'polypeptide(L)'
;MTTFWGIFTYVAIPPGFVVLLMFLSDVPILMQVASKVMRAPSPVTLGNLRLNVAVLMTAFCSILLVITYASVQRAQAKTQKIGALERETSNLFYVERNNWISLLAVTLWLSAWRLEVLYRQHPQRPAFSLNLRPSKAVWIGVGIAALLLADLPLCRLNYQFQIYSYVTPGKDKLQASPLAAECSGVYANEGGKCSEFCQEVRLLSEERMASVMFARRWHVLGRWSAEVFDMARDVQQDSSHVDQLFKKKACVDVLKSVDKSNDMVNAFCLVLAGVAVLVAFAAFSQGFGDTVETNLHRD
;
A
#
# COMPACT_ATOMS: atom_id res chain seq x y z
N MET A 1 -8.28 -0.83 -13.08
CA MET A 1 -7.02 -0.27 -12.52
C MET A 1 -6.46 0.90 -13.32
N THR A 2 -6.63 0.97 -14.65
CA THR A 2 -6.16 2.10 -15.48
C THR A 2 -6.74 3.46 -15.04
N THR A 3 -8.01 3.47 -14.62
CA THR A 3 -8.70 4.68 -14.15
C THR A 3 -8.12 5.25 -12.86
N PHE A 4 -7.81 4.42 -11.86
CA PHE A 4 -7.21 4.87 -10.60
C PHE A 4 -5.86 5.57 -10.82
N TRP A 5 -4.94 4.92 -11.56
CA TRP A 5 -3.61 5.48 -11.82
C TRP A 5 -3.68 6.74 -12.67
N GLY A 6 -4.65 6.84 -13.59
CA GLY A 6 -4.95 8.07 -14.31
C GLY A 6 -5.32 9.19 -13.34
N ILE A 7 -6.35 8.99 -12.51
CA ILE A 7 -6.80 9.98 -11.51
C ILE A 7 -5.66 10.37 -10.57
N PHE A 8 -4.93 9.38 -10.02
CA PHE A 8 -3.80 9.63 -9.12
C PHE A 8 -2.73 10.50 -9.79
N THR A 9 -2.35 10.20 -11.03
CA THR A 9 -1.35 10.97 -11.77
C THR A 9 -1.79 12.43 -11.92
N TYR A 10 -3.04 12.68 -12.29
CA TYR A 10 -3.56 14.04 -12.47
C TYR A 10 -3.75 14.82 -11.16
N VAL A 11 -4.08 14.12 -10.07
CA VAL A 11 -4.36 14.76 -8.77
C VAL A 11 -3.09 14.95 -7.94
N ALA A 12 -2.14 14.03 -7.99
CA ALA A 12 -0.94 14.10 -7.15
C ALA A 12 0.22 14.85 -7.81
N ILE A 13 0.49 14.61 -9.09
CA ILE A 13 1.74 15.09 -9.72
C ILE A 13 1.65 16.58 -10.11
N PRO A 14 0.69 17.05 -10.94
CA PRO A 14 0.63 18.45 -11.34
C PRO A 14 0.53 19.41 -10.14
N PRO A 15 -0.34 19.18 -9.12
CA PRO A 15 -0.40 20.08 -7.97
C PRO A 15 0.90 20.09 -7.16
N GLY A 16 1.49 18.92 -6.90
CA GLY A 16 2.78 18.82 -6.19
C GLY A 16 3.91 19.54 -6.94
N PHE A 17 3.94 19.42 -8.28
CA PHE A 17 4.90 20.11 -9.13
C PHE A 17 4.71 21.62 -9.12
N VAL A 18 3.47 22.12 -9.23
CA VAL A 18 3.17 23.55 -9.18
C VAL A 18 3.58 24.16 -7.84
N VAL A 19 3.23 23.51 -6.73
CA VAL A 19 3.62 23.97 -5.38
C VAL A 19 5.15 23.97 -5.22
N LEU A 20 5.83 22.94 -5.72
CA LEU A 20 7.29 22.88 -5.72
C LEU A 20 7.89 24.05 -6.51
N LEU A 21 7.40 24.33 -7.73
CA LEU A 21 7.87 25.45 -8.54
C LEU A 21 7.62 26.81 -7.86
N MET A 22 6.47 26.97 -7.17
CA MET A 22 6.20 28.18 -6.40
C MET A 22 7.23 28.40 -5.29
N PHE A 23 7.65 27.34 -4.58
CA PHE A 23 8.74 27.45 -3.60
C PHE A 23 10.10 27.71 -4.24
N LEU A 24 10.39 27.09 -5.39
CA LEU A 24 11.66 27.26 -6.10
C LEU A 24 11.77 28.61 -6.83
N SER A 25 10.66 29.32 -7.04
CA SER A 25 10.64 30.61 -7.74
C SER A 25 11.30 31.76 -6.97
N ASP A 26 11.45 31.62 -5.65
CA ASP A 26 11.89 32.67 -4.71
C ASP A 26 11.05 33.98 -4.78
N VAL A 27 9.85 33.92 -5.38
CA VAL A 27 8.91 35.05 -5.41
C VAL A 27 8.06 35.02 -4.13
N PRO A 28 8.13 36.04 -3.24
CA PRO A 28 7.52 35.99 -1.92
C PRO A 28 6.01 35.69 -1.93
N ILE A 29 5.26 36.27 -2.88
CA ILE A 29 3.81 36.05 -3.00
C ILE A 29 3.53 34.59 -3.36
N LEU A 30 4.29 34.00 -4.28
CA LEU A 30 4.11 32.60 -4.69
C LEU A 30 4.46 31.64 -3.56
N MET A 31 5.54 31.90 -2.84
CA MET A 31 5.92 31.10 -1.67
C MET A 31 4.87 31.18 -0.55
N GLN A 32 4.26 32.34 -0.31
CA GLN A 32 3.16 32.49 0.65
C GLN A 32 1.92 31.70 0.23
N VAL A 33 1.54 31.75 -1.05
CA VAL A 33 0.42 30.97 -1.59
C VAL A 33 0.71 29.46 -1.44
N ALA A 34 1.90 29.02 -1.84
CA ALA A 34 2.32 27.62 -1.70
C ALA A 34 2.30 27.16 -0.24
N SER A 35 2.80 27.98 0.68
CA SER A 35 2.76 27.67 2.12
C SER A 35 1.32 27.60 2.65
N LYS A 36 0.41 28.48 2.23
CA LYS A 36 -1.01 28.41 2.58
C LYS A 36 -1.67 27.13 2.05
N VAL A 37 -1.40 26.74 0.80
CA VAL A 37 -1.93 25.50 0.21
C VAL A 37 -1.43 24.28 0.97
N MET A 38 -0.13 24.22 1.26
CA MET A 38 0.47 23.10 2.00
C MET A 38 -0.06 22.97 3.42
N ARG A 39 -0.43 24.10 4.04
CA ARG A 39 -1.03 24.19 5.39
C ARG A 39 -2.54 24.08 5.42
N ALA A 40 -3.20 24.06 4.27
CA ALA A 40 -4.64 23.96 4.23
C ALA A 40 -5.06 22.75 5.08
N PRO A 41 -6.01 22.93 6.01
CA PRO A 41 -6.47 21.83 6.84
C PRO A 41 -7.02 20.77 5.90
N SER A 42 -6.47 19.56 5.97
CA SER A 42 -7.04 18.46 5.23
C SER A 42 -8.40 18.12 5.86
N PRO A 43 -9.34 17.55 5.07
CA PRO A 43 -10.62 17.08 5.61
C PRO A 43 -10.45 15.92 6.60
N VAL A 44 -9.24 15.37 6.74
CA VAL A 44 -8.93 14.24 7.61
C VAL A 44 -8.37 14.75 8.94
N THR A 45 -9.19 14.70 9.98
CA THR A 45 -8.78 14.99 11.37
C THR A 45 -8.56 13.70 12.14
N LEU A 46 -7.40 13.54 12.77
CA LEU A 46 -7.09 12.41 13.65
C LEU A 46 -7.12 12.86 15.12
N GLY A 47 -8.31 12.83 15.73
CA GLY A 47 -8.52 13.40 17.05
C GLY A 47 -8.15 14.89 17.07
N ASN A 48 -7.19 15.27 17.93
CA ASN A 48 -6.71 16.66 18.04
C ASN A 48 -5.62 17.02 17.02
N LEU A 49 -5.15 16.07 16.20
CA LEU A 49 -4.16 16.31 15.16
C LEU A 49 -4.85 16.77 13.88
N ARG A 50 -4.61 18.02 13.49
CA ARG A 50 -4.96 18.54 12.17
C ARG A 50 -3.84 18.24 11.21
N LEU A 51 -4.09 17.33 10.28
CA LEU A 51 -3.16 17.01 9.22
C LEU A 51 -3.25 18.08 8.14
N ASN A 52 -2.09 18.55 7.71
CA ASN A 52 -1.99 19.45 6.57
C ASN A 52 -1.96 18.62 5.26
N VAL A 53 -2.28 19.25 4.15
CA VAL A 53 -2.30 18.59 2.82
C VAL A 53 -0.94 17.98 2.50
N ALA A 54 0.16 18.65 2.87
CA ALA A 54 1.52 18.18 2.66
C ALA A 54 1.75 16.77 3.24
N VAL A 55 1.52 16.61 4.54
CA VAL A 55 1.71 15.33 5.25
C VAL A 55 0.77 14.26 4.70
N LEU A 56 -0.49 14.61 4.40
CA LEU A 56 -1.46 13.67 3.84
C LEU A 56 -1.01 13.13 2.47
N MET A 57 -0.60 14.02 1.57
CA MET A 57 -0.17 13.64 0.22
C MET A 57 1.14 12.87 0.24
N THR A 58 2.13 13.29 1.05
CA THR A 58 3.38 12.54 1.21
C THR A 58 3.10 11.13 1.76
N ALA A 59 2.30 11.01 2.82
CA ALA A 59 1.91 9.73 3.40
C ALA A 59 1.24 8.80 2.38
N PHE A 60 0.24 9.31 1.67
CA PHE A 60 -0.50 8.54 0.68
C PHE A 60 0.40 8.07 -0.47
N CYS A 61 1.24 8.95 -1.02
CA CYS A 61 2.16 8.59 -2.10
C CYS A 61 3.21 7.57 -1.62
N SER A 62 3.68 7.67 -0.37
CA SER A 62 4.64 6.70 0.21
C SER A 62 4.04 5.31 0.37
N ILE A 63 2.77 5.21 0.80
CA ILE A 63 2.05 3.93 0.84
C ILE A 63 2.00 3.30 -0.55
N LEU A 64 1.61 4.08 -1.57
CA LEU A 64 1.53 3.59 -2.94
C LEU A 64 2.89 3.14 -3.47
N LEU A 65 3.96 3.91 -3.21
CA LEU A 65 5.32 3.56 -3.61
C LEU A 65 5.76 2.20 -3.06
N VAL A 66 5.50 1.94 -1.77
CA VAL A 66 5.83 0.65 -1.14
C VAL A 66 5.05 -0.50 -1.79
N ILE A 67 3.74 -0.30 -2.02
CA ILE A 67 2.88 -1.32 -2.65
C ILE A 67 3.37 -1.61 -4.08
N THR A 68 3.61 -0.58 -4.90
CA THR A 68 4.05 -0.77 -6.28
C THR A 68 5.43 -1.35 -6.38
N TYR A 69 6.34 -0.98 -5.48
CA TYR A 69 7.69 -1.54 -5.45
C TYR A 69 7.65 -3.04 -5.12
N ALA A 70 6.82 -3.46 -4.16
CA ALA A 70 6.60 -4.87 -3.88
C ALA A 70 6.04 -5.62 -5.11
N SER A 71 5.13 -5.00 -5.86
CA SER A 71 4.61 -5.57 -7.10
C SER A 71 5.69 -5.67 -8.20
N VAL A 72 6.60 -4.70 -8.33
CA VAL A 72 7.74 -4.78 -9.27
C VAL A 72 8.63 -5.97 -8.91
N GLN A 73 9.00 -6.11 -7.65
CA GLN A 73 9.85 -7.22 -7.19
C GLN A 73 9.23 -8.59 -7.50
N ARG A 74 7.91 -8.72 -7.31
CA ARG A 74 7.19 -9.94 -7.67
C ARG A 74 7.17 -10.19 -9.18
N ALA A 75 6.85 -9.17 -9.97
CA ALA A 75 6.79 -9.27 -11.43
C ALA A 75 8.16 -9.67 -11.99
N GLN A 76 9.24 -9.05 -11.51
CA GLN A 76 10.62 -9.40 -11.88
C GLN A 76 10.95 -10.86 -11.53
N ALA A 77 10.62 -11.29 -10.30
CA ALA A 77 10.85 -12.67 -9.88
C ALA A 77 10.05 -13.68 -10.73
N LYS A 78 8.89 -13.29 -11.27
CA LYS A 78 8.07 -14.14 -12.14
C LYS A 78 8.63 -14.21 -13.57
N THR A 79 9.00 -13.07 -14.15
CA THR A 79 9.61 -13.00 -15.49
C THR A 79 10.95 -13.74 -15.54
N GLN A 80 11.74 -13.70 -14.47
CA GLN A 80 12.98 -14.47 -14.37
C GLN A 80 12.75 -15.99 -14.36
N LYS A 81 11.65 -16.46 -13.78
CA LYS A 81 11.33 -17.90 -13.68
C LYS A 81 10.72 -18.48 -14.94
N ILE A 82 9.81 -17.75 -15.58
CA ILE A 82 9.01 -18.23 -16.72
C ILE A 82 9.69 -17.89 -18.06
N GLY A 83 10.65 -16.97 -18.05
CA GLY A 83 11.22 -16.36 -19.25
C GLY A 83 10.41 -15.16 -19.72
N ALA A 84 10.93 -14.44 -20.73
CA ALA A 84 10.35 -13.20 -21.26
C ALA A 84 9.10 -13.46 -22.13
N LEU A 85 8.07 -14.09 -21.57
CA LEU A 85 6.77 -14.22 -22.22
C LEU A 85 6.15 -12.82 -22.35
N GLU A 86 5.65 -12.47 -23.54
CA GLU A 86 5.14 -11.13 -23.88
C GLU A 86 4.10 -10.59 -22.88
N ARG A 87 3.25 -11.47 -22.34
CA ARG A 87 2.25 -11.10 -21.35
C ARG A 87 2.86 -10.70 -20.00
N GLU A 88 3.91 -11.40 -19.56
CA GLU A 88 4.56 -11.13 -18.28
C GLU A 88 5.48 -9.91 -18.38
N THR A 89 6.13 -9.69 -19.53
CA THR A 89 6.89 -8.46 -19.78
C THR A 89 6.00 -7.24 -19.86
N SER A 90 4.81 -7.35 -20.49
CA SER A 90 3.81 -6.28 -20.49
C SER A 90 3.34 -5.95 -19.07
N ASN A 91 3.02 -6.97 -18.27
CA ASN A 91 2.62 -6.78 -16.88
C ASN A 91 3.72 -6.11 -16.04
N LEU A 92 4.98 -6.55 -16.21
CA LEU A 92 6.13 -5.94 -15.55
C LEU A 92 6.22 -4.44 -15.90
N PHE A 93 6.12 -4.08 -17.18
CA PHE A 93 6.16 -2.69 -17.62
C PHE A 93 5.05 -1.84 -16.98
N TYR A 94 3.81 -2.36 -16.89
CA TYR A 94 2.71 -1.65 -16.24
C TYR A 94 2.99 -1.37 -14.77
N VAL A 95 3.53 -2.35 -14.05
CA VAL A 95 3.82 -2.24 -12.63
C VAL A 95 5.02 -1.32 -12.37
N GLU A 96 6.07 -1.40 -13.20
CA GLU A 96 7.22 -0.50 -13.16
C GLU A 96 6.82 0.95 -13.42
N ARG A 97 5.98 1.20 -14.43
CA ARG A 97 5.44 2.54 -14.71
C ARG A 97 4.73 3.12 -13.48
N ASN A 98 3.85 2.33 -12.84
CA ASN A 98 3.13 2.78 -11.66
C ASN A 98 4.07 3.05 -10.47
N ASN A 99 5.16 2.28 -10.35
CA ASN A 99 6.21 2.52 -9.37
C ASN A 99 6.94 3.85 -9.61
N TRP A 100 7.31 4.14 -10.85
CA TRP A 100 7.93 5.41 -11.22
C TRP A 100 7.02 6.61 -10.98
N ILE A 101 5.72 6.48 -11.31
CA ILE A 101 4.71 7.52 -11.02
C ILE A 101 4.62 7.77 -9.50
N SER A 102 4.56 6.71 -8.69
CA SER A 102 4.51 6.83 -7.23
C SER A 102 5.78 7.43 -6.65
N LEU A 103 6.95 7.04 -7.17
CA LEU A 103 8.24 7.59 -6.76
C LEU A 103 8.31 9.09 -7.06
N LEU A 104 7.93 9.50 -8.27
CA LEU A 104 7.87 10.90 -8.67
C LEU A 104 6.90 11.69 -7.78
N ALA A 105 5.72 11.16 -7.49
CA ALA A 105 4.77 11.83 -6.60
C ALA A 105 5.35 12.01 -5.19
N VAL A 106 5.96 10.96 -4.61
CA VAL A 106 6.62 11.05 -3.29
C VAL A 106 7.72 12.11 -3.30
N THR A 107 8.59 12.12 -4.30
CA THR A 107 9.72 13.07 -4.34
C THR A 107 9.25 14.51 -4.46
N LEU A 108 8.21 14.78 -5.28
CA LEU A 108 7.62 16.10 -5.41
C LEU A 108 7.04 16.60 -4.08
N TRP A 109 6.18 15.79 -3.45
CA TRP A 109 5.51 16.19 -2.20
C TRP A 109 6.49 16.27 -1.03
N LEU A 110 7.45 15.37 -0.94
CA LEU A 110 8.50 15.41 0.10
C LEU A 110 9.40 16.65 -0.06
N SER A 111 9.77 17.00 -1.29
CA SER A 111 10.59 18.19 -1.57
C SER A 111 9.81 19.47 -1.26
N ALA A 112 8.56 19.57 -1.73
CA ALA A 112 7.70 20.71 -1.44
C ALA A 112 7.46 20.86 0.08
N TRP A 113 7.23 19.76 0.78
CA TRP A 113 7.08 19.78 2.24
C TRP A 113 8.36 20.25 2.93
N ARG A 114 9.54 19.75 2.51
CA ARG A 114 10.81 20.18 3.09
C ARG A 114 11.09 21.67 2.86
N LEU A 115 10.82 22.18 1.66
CA LEU A 115 10.96 23.60 1.35
C LEU A 115 10.00 24.46 2.17
N GLU A 116 8.78 23.99 2.42
CA GLU A 116 7.82 24.68 3.28
C GLU A 116 8.32 24.81 4.72
N VAL A 117 8.89 23.73 5.27
CA VAL A 117 9.54 23.74 6.60
C VAL A 117 10.70 24.71 6.62
N LEU A 118 11.54 24.75 5.58
CA LEU A 118 12.67 25.68 5.49
C LEU A 118 12.20 27.14 5.39
N TYR A 119 11.17 27.41 4.58
CA TYR A 119 10.56 28.73 4.44
C TYR A 119 10.06 29.26 5.78
N ARG A 120 9.47 28.41 6.63
CA ARG A 120 9.09 28.77 8.01
C ARG A 120 10.26 29.09 8.92
N GLN A 121 11.35 28.34 8.75
CA GLN A 121 12.53 28.46 9.59
C GLN A 121 13.37 29.70 9.22
N HIS A 122 13.10 30.35 8.08
CA HIS A 122 13.69 31.65 7.79
C HIS A 122 13.19 32.72 8.78
N PRO A 123 14.10 33.53 9.35
CA PRO A 123 13.98 33.98 10.73
C PRO A 123 13.02 35.17 10.91
N GLN A 124 11.98 34.98 11.72
CA GLN A 124 11.50 36.04 12.61
C GLN A 124 11.97 35.73 14.03
N ARG A 125 13.06 36.41 14.42
CA ARG A 125 13.68 36.60 15.77
C ARG A 125 13.68 35.42 16.78
N PRO A 126 14.82 35.13 17.44
CA PRO A 126 14.86 34.11 18.48
C PRO A 126 14.03 34.55 19.70
N ALA A 127 12.82 34.01 19.85
CA ALA A 127 12.14 34.01 21.13
C ALA A 127 12.77 32.91 21.99
N PHE A 128 13.57 33.32 22.98
CA PHE A 128 14.00 32.44 24.05
C PHE A 128 12.77 31.96 24.82
N SER A 129 12.26 30.78 24.44
CA SER A 129 11.33 30.02 25.27
C SER A 129 12.08 28.81 25.80
N LEU A 130 12.18 28.71 27.13
CA LEU A 130 12.58 27.49 27.82
C LEU A 130 11.43 26.49 27.68
N ASN A 131 11.27 25.91 26.50
CA ASN A 131 10.38 24.77 26.30
C ASN A 131 11.18 23.50 26.52
N LEU A 132 10.81 22.73 27.54
CA LEU A 132 11.18 21.32 27.73
C LEU A 132 10.59 20.50 26.56
N ARG A 133 11.15 20.65 25.36
CA ARG A 133 10.73 19.89 24.19
C ARG A 133 11.28 18.47 24.32
N PRO A 134 10.48 17.44 23.98
CA PRO A 134 11.02 16.11 23.76
C PRO A 134 12.19 16.23 22.79
N SER A 135 13.28 15.48 23.05
CA SER A 135 14.42 15.50 22.15
C SER A 135 13.96 15.09 20.75
N LYS A 136 14.57 15.66 19.70
CA LYS A 136 14.28 15.30 18.30
C LYS A 136 14.33 13.78 18.07
N ALA A 137 15.21 13.10 18.80
CA ALA A 137 15.36 11.65 18.79
C ALA A 137 14.08 10.91 19.22
N VAL A 138 13.32 11.43 20.20
CA VAL A 138 12.05 10.82 20.63
C VAL A 138 11.04 10.84 19.49
N TRP A 139 10.88 11.98 18.82
CA TRP A 139 9.94 12.11 17.71
C TRP A 139 10.33 11.27 16.49
N ILE A 140 11.62 11.21 16.17
CA ILE A 140 12.12 10.29 15.14
C ILE A 140 11.83 8.83 15.54
N GLY A 141 12.05 8.48 16.82
CA GLY A 141 11.73 7.16 17.36
C GLY A 141 10.24 6.80 17.25
N VAL A 142 9.34 7.73 17.59
CA VAL A 142 7.88 7.58 17.41
C VAL A 142 7.56 7.37 15.93
N GLY A 143 8.20 8.12 15.03
CA GLY A 143 8.00 7.97 13.59
C GLY A 143 8.40 6.59 13.08
N ILE A 144 9.57 6.08 13.50
CA ILE A 144 10.03 4.73 13.15
C ILE A 144 9.08 3.67 13.74
N ALA A 145 8.69 3.80 15.00
CA ALA A 145 7.76 2.87 15.64
C ALA A 145 6.40 2.83 14.92
N ALA A 146 5.89 3.99 14.49
CA ALA A 146 4.64 4.08 13.73
C ALA A 146 4.76 3.43 12.34
N LEU A 147 5.90 3.59 11.64
CA LEU A 147 6.16 2.87 10.38
C LEU A 147 6.24 1.34 10.57
N LEU A 148 6.87 0.89 11.65
CA LEU A 148 6.90 -0.53 12.01
C LEU A 148 5.48 -1.04 12.27
N LEU A 149 4.66 -0.32 13.04
CA LEU A 149 3.25 -0.70 13.24
C LEU A 149 2.44 -0.69 11.94
N ALA A 150 2.75 0.21 11.00
CA ALA A 150 2.11 0.25 9.68
C ALA A 150 2.42 -0.97 8.82
N ASP A 151 3.54 -1.67 9.05
CA ASP A 151 3.93 -2.86 8.29
C ASP A 151 2.87 -3.98 8.35
N LEU A 152 2.18 -4.12 9.49
CA LEU A 152 1.11 -5.11 9.69
C LEU A 152 -0.09 -4.90 8.74
N PRO A 153 -0.79 -3.75 8.80
CA PRO A 153 -1.89 -3.50 7.88
C PRO A 153 -1.42 -3.37 6.42
N LEU A 154 -0.21 -2.84 6.17
CA LEU A 154 0.36 -2.80 4.82
C LEU A 154 0.58 -4.19 4.24
N CYS A 155 1.01 -5.17 5.05
CA CYS A 155 1.11 -6.56 4.64
C CYS A 155 -0.23 -7.12 4.16
N ARG A 156 -1.33 -6.79 4.86
CA ARG A 156 -2.67 -7.22 4.48
C ARG A 156 -3.14 -6.58 3.17
N LEU A 157 -2.89 -5.27 3.01
CA LEU A 157 -3.23 -4.55 1.78
C LEU A 157 -2.42 -5.05 0.59
N ASN A 158 -1.11 -5.28 0.78
CA ASN A 158 -0.24 -5.86 -0.24
C ASN A 158 -0.79 -7.23 -0.64
N TYR A 159 -1.08 -8.12 0.31
CA TYR A 159 -1.74 -9.41 0.03
C TYR A 159 -3.01 -9.27 -0.83
N GLN A 160 -3.93 -8.36 -0.47
CA GLN A 160 -5.17 -8.15 -1.22
C GLN A 160 -4.89 -7.64 -2.63
N PHE A 161 -3.99 -6.67 -2.77
CA PHE A 161 -3.59 -6.11 -4.06
C PHE A 161 -2.98 -7.18 -4.97
N GLN A 162 -2.16 -8.06 -4.39
CA GLN A 162 -1.52 -9.18 -5.07
C GLN A 162 -2.54 -10.21 -5.55
N ILE A 163 -3.54 -10.58 -4.73
CA ILE A 163 -4.64 -11.45 -5.20
C ILE A 163 -5.41 -10.79 -6.33
N TYR A 164 -5.79 -9.52 -6.17
CA TYR A 164 -6.57 -8.81 -7.17
C TYR A 164 -5.83 -8.68 -8.51
N SER A 165 -4.50 -8.57 -8.48
CA SER A 165 -3.68 -8.41 -9.69
C SER A 165 -3.40 -9.74 -10.40
N TYR A 166 -3.18 -10.83 -9.65
CA TYR A 166 -2.68 -12.09 -10.22
C TYR A 166 -3.70 -13.24 -10.21
N VAL A 167 -4.66 -13.24 -9.29
CA VAL A 167 -5.61 -14.34 -9.07
C VAL A 167 -7.00 -13.99 -9.61
N THR A 168 -7.53 -12.82 -9.26
CA THR A 168 -8.89 -12.42 -9.65
C THR A 168 -9.13 -12.45 -11.17
N PRO A 169 -8.23 -11.97 -12.04
CA PRO A 169 -8.46 -12.03 -13.50
C PRO A 169 -8.52 -13.47 -14.04
N GLY A 170 -7.74 -14.38 -13.46
CA GLY A 170 -7.79 -15.80 -13.80
C GLY A 170 -9.10 -16.44 -13.34
N LYS A 171 -9.55 -16.08 -12.14
CA LYS A 171 -10.85 -16.52 -11.61
C LYS A 171 -12.00 -16.06 -12.52
N ASP A 172 -12.05 -14.78 -12.84
CA ASP A 172 -13.14 -14.21 -13.65
C ASP A 172 -13.21 -14.87 -15.04
N LYS A 173 -12.05 -15.14 -15.65
CA LYS A 173 -11.96 -15.87 -16.92
C LYS A 173 -12.52 -17.30 -16.80
N LEU A 174 -12.13 -18.03 -15.75
CA LEU A 174 -12.61 -19.40 -15.52
C LEU A 174 -14.10 -19.44 -15.18
N GLN A 175 -14.58 -18.47 -14.40
CA GLN A 175 -16.00 -18.38 -14.03
C GLN A 175 -16.90 -18.00 -15.22
N ALA A 176 -16.38 -17.22 -16.16
CA ALA A 176 -17.10 -16.90 -17.40
C ALA A 176 -17.10 -18.06 -18.43
N SER A 177 -16.30 -19.11 -18.22
CA SER A 177 -16.25 -20.27 -19.09
C SER A 177 -17.51 -21.12 -18.93
N PRO A 178 -18.10 -21.67 -20.02
CA PRO A 178 -19.20 -22.62 -19.93
C PRO A 178 -18.84 -23.87 -19.10
N LEU A 179 -17.56 -24.22 -19.04
CA LEU A 179 -17.03 -25.33 -18.22
C LEU A 179 -17.31 -25.14 -16.72
N ALA A 180 -17.44 -23.90 -16.23
CA ALA A 180 -17.75 -23.65 -14.83
C ALA A 180 -19.17 -24.13 -14.44
N ALA A 181 -20.11 -24.12 -15.38
CA ALA A 181 -21.45 -24.65 -15.16
C ALA A 181 -21.48 -26.17 -15.38
N GLU A 182 -20.80 -26.66 -16.42
CA GLU A 182 -20.75 -28.08 -16.79
C GLU A 182 -20.03 -28.94 -15.74
N CYS A 183 -18.97 -28.41 -15.10
CA CYS A 183 -18.16 -29.12 -14.11
C CYS A 183 -18.59 -28.84 -12.66
N SER A 184 -19.84 -28.41 -12.45
CA SER A 184 -20.38 -28.17 -11.11
C SER A 184 -20.49 -29.48 -10.32
N GLY A 185 -19.91 -29.54 -9.12
CA GLY A 185 -19.88 -30.74 -8.29
C GLY A 185 -18.75 -31.74 -8.60
N VAL A 186 -17.93 -31.48 -9.62
CA VAL A 186 -16.80 -32.36 -10.01
C VAL A 186 -15.60 -32.16 -9.09
N TYR A 187 -15.01 -33.26 -8.63
CA TYR A 187 -13.79 -33.29 -7.83
C TYR A 187 -12.55 -33.50 -8.71
N ALA A 188 -11.37 -33.09 -8.22
CA ALA A 188 -10.13 -33.07 -9.00
C ALA A 188 -9.64 -34.44 -9.51
N ASN A 189 -10.19 -35.56 -9.01
CA ASN A 189 -9.79 -36.91 -9.41
C ASN A 189 -10.63 -37.47 -10.57
N GLU A 190 -11.65 -36.75 -11.02
CA GLU A 190 -12.52 -37.19 -12.10
C GLU A 190 -11.92 -36.79 -13.46
N GLY A 191 -11.68 -37.78 -14.33
CA GLY A 191 -11.04 -37.58 -15.62
C GLY A 191 -11.91 -36.84 -16.66
N GLY A 192 -11.32 -36.49 -17.80
CA GLY A 192 -12.01 -35.84 -18.93
C GLY A 192 -11.88 -34.32 -18.96
N LYS A 193 -12.80 -33.62 -19.65
CA LYS A 193 -12.74 -32.15 -19.84
C LYS A 193 -12.75 -31.36 -18.53
N CYS A 194 -13.42 -31.88 -17.50
CA CYS A 194 -13.43 -31.26 -16.18
C CYS A 194 -12.11 -31.40 -15.42
N SER A 195 -11.27 -32.38 -15.78
CA SER A 195 -9.91 -32.51 -15.23
C SER A 195 -9.03 -31.32 -15.64
N GLU A 196 -9.12 -30.85 -16.89
CA GLU A 196 -8.37 -29.69 -17.37
C GLU A 196 -8.83 -28.41 -16.65
N PHE A 197 -10.15 -28.22 -16.53
CA PHE A 197 -10.72 -27.13 -15.75
C PHE A 197 -10.25 -27.17 -14.28
N CYS A 198 -10.34 -28.33 -13.63
CA CYS A 198 -9.85 -28.52 -12.27
C CYS A 198 -8.36 -28.22 -12.12
N GLN A 199 -7.54 -28.57 -13.13
CA GLN A 199 -6.12 -28.25 -13.16
C GLN A 199 -5.87 -26.74 -13.26
N GLU A 200 -6.63 -26.01 -14.09
CA GLU A 200 -6.54 -24.54 -14.16
C GLU A 200 -6.93 -23.88 -12.83
N VAL A 201 -8.00 -24.37 -12.17
CA VAL A 201 -8.39 -23.90 -10.83
C VAL A 201 -7.30 -24.21 -9.79
N ARG A 202 -6.64 -25.36 -9.91
CA ARG A 202 -5.53 -25.74 -9.02
C ARG A 202 -4.35 -24.80 -9.18
N LEU A 203 -3.92 -24.53 -10.41
CA LEU A 203 -2.87 -23.56 -10.70
C LEU A 203 -3.21 -22.18 -10.13
N LEU A 204 -4.47 -21.76 -10.22
CA LEU A 204 -4.93 -20.49 -9.65
C LEU A 204 -4.87 -20.47 -8.11
N SER A 205 -5.16 -21.60 -7.47
CA SER A 205 -5.06 -21.77 -6.02
C SER A 205 -3.61 -21.77 -5.54
N GLU A 206 -2.71 -22.38 -6.31
CA GLU A 206 -1.26 -22.32 -6.08
C GLU A 206 -0.72 -20.90 -6.25
N GLU A 207 -1.16 -20.16 -7.28
CA GLU A 207 -0.79 -18.75 -7.50
C GLU A 207 -1.29 -17.85 -6.36
N ARG A 208 -2.48 -18.12 -5.82
CA ARG A 208 -2.98 -17.46 -4.61
C ARG A 208 -2.07 -17.73 -3.42
N MET A 209 -1.68 -18.98 -3.19
CA MET A 209 -0.78 -19.32 -2.10
C MET A 209 0.59 -18.64 -2.26
N ALA A 210 1.14 -18.63 -3.47
CA ALA A 210 2.37 -17.92 -3.80
C ALA A 210 2.24 -16.41 -3.52
N SER A 211 1.10 -15.81 -3.85
CA SER A 211 0.79 -14.40 -3.55
C SER A 211 0.84 -14.11 -2.05
N VAL A 212 0.22 -14.97 -1.24
CA VAL A 212 0.20 -14.86 0.23
C VAL A 212 1.62 -14.95 0.79
N MET A 213 2.36 -15.97 0.38
CA MET A 213 3.71 -16.22 0.89
C MET A 213 4.70 -15.14 0.47
N PHE A 214 4.54 -14.58 -0.73
CA PHE A 214 5.30 -13.42 -1.17
C PHE A 214 5.06 -12.22 -0.25
N ALA A 215 3.79 -11.84 -0.02
CA ALA A 215 3.46 -10.70 0.83
C ALA A 215 3.98 -10.90 2.27
N ARG A 216 3.83 -12.12 2.82
CA ARG A 216 4.37 -12.46 4.15
C ARG A 216 5.89 -12.31 4.21
N ARG A 217 6.64 -12.74 3.19
CA ARG A 217 8.12 -12.63 3.19
C ARG A 217 8.61 -11.20 3.00
N TRP A 218 7.81 -10.37 2.32
CA TRP A 218 8.14 -8.98 2.05
C TRP A 218 8.05 -8.09 3.29
N HIS A 219 7.07 -8.34 4.16
CA HIS A 219 6.81 -7.56 5.36
C HIS A 219 7.38 -8.25 6.61
N VAL A 220 8.28 -7.58 7.34
CA VAL A 220 8.99 -8.21 8.48
C VAL A 220 8.04 -8.53 9.63
N LEU A 221 7.23 -7.55 10.06
CA LEU A 221 6.26 -7.74 11.14
C LEU A 221 5.01 -8.47 10.62
N GLY A 222 4.67 -8.26 9.34
CA GLY A 222 3.66 -9.06 8.65
C GLY A 222 3.96 -10.56 8.71
N ARG A 223 5.21 -10.96 8.50
CA ARG A 223 5.67 -12.35 8.63
C ARG A 223 5.44 -12.89 10.03
N TRP A 224 5.98 -12.19 11.03
CA TRP A 224 5.94 -12.64 12.42
C TRP A 224 4.50 -12.78 12.93
N SER A 225 3.65 -11.78 12.65
CA SER A 225 2.24 -11.84 13.04
C SER A 225 1.48 -12.99 12.38
N ALA A 226 1.79 -13.29 11.11
CA ALA A 226 1.20 -14.41 10.40
C ALA A 226 1.63 -15.77 10.98
N GLU A 227 2.91 -15.91 11.33
CA GLU A 227 3.45 -17.13 11.97
C GLU A 227 2.80 -17.37 13.35
N VAL A 228 2.65 -16.31 14.16
CA VAL A 228 1.96 -16.39 15.47
C VAL A 228 0.48 -16.77 15.29
N PHE A 229 -0.20 -16.18 14.31
CA PHE A 229 -1.61 -16.47 14.06
C PHE A 229 -1.83 -17.89 13.53
N ASP A 230 -0.95 -18.37 12.66
CA ASP A 230 -1.01 -19.75 12.14
C ASP A 230 -0.73 -20.76 13.26
N MET A 231 0.22 -20.47 14.16
CA MET A 231 0.49 -21.27 15.38
C MET A 231 -0.73 -21.31 16.30
N ALA A 232 -1.40 -20.17 16.52
CA ALA A 232 -2.57 -20.09 17.37
C ALA A 232 -3.79 -20.85 16.81
N ARG A 233 -3.84 -21.11 15.50
CA ARG A 233 -4.96 -21.80 14.83
C ARG A 233 -4.62 -23.24 14.41
N ASP A 234 -3.41 -23.69 14.69
CA ASP A 234 -2.89 -24.99 14.26
C ASP A 234 -3.06 -25.23 12.74
N VAL A 235 -2.79 -24.20 11.94
CA VAL A 235 -2.94 -24.25 10.48
C VAL A 235 -1.56 -24.34 9.83
N GLN A 236 -1.29 -25.45 9.16
CA GLN A 236 -0.13 -25.58 8.28
C GLN A 236 -0.43 -24.94 6.92
N GLN A 237 0.35 -23.91 6.54
CA GLN A 237 0.29 -23.27 5.23
C GLN A 237 1.35 -23.84 4.28
N ASP A 238 1.29 -25.15 4.05
CA ASP A 238 2.14 -25.84 3.10
C ASP A 238 1.39 -26.16 1.79
N SER A 239 2.11 -26.67 0.78
CA SER A 239 1.50 -27.04 -0.50
C SER A 239 0.45 -28.13 -0.35
N SER A 240 0.53 -28.94 0.72
CA SER A 240 -0.47 -29.96 1.03
C SER A 240 -1.86 -29.36 1.33
N HIS A 241 -1.92 -28.10 1.78
CA HIS A 241 -3.20 -27.41 2.00
C HIS A 241 -4.04 -27.29 0.72
N VAL A 242 -3.40 -27.03 -0.43
CA VAL A 242 -4.10 -26.98 -1.73
C VAL A 242 -4.64 -28.35 -2.08
N ASP A 243 -3.85 -29.41 -1.94
CA ASP A 243 -4.31 -30.79 -2.17
C ASP A 243 -5.48 -31.17 -1.25
N GLN A 244 -5.42 -30.78 0.02
CA GLN A 244 -6.51 -31.01 0.97
C GLN A 244 -7.79 -30.25 0.60
N LEU A 245 -7.68 -29.04 0.03
CA LEU A 245 -8.84 -28.27 -0.45
C LEU A 245 -9.55 -28.99 -1.59
N PHE A 246 -8.81 -29.50 -2.58
CA PHE A 246 -9.39 -30.23 -3.72
C PHE A 246 -9.91 -31.63 -3.36
N LYS A 247 -9.43 -32.22 -2.25
CA LYS A 247 -10.04 -33.44 -1.69
C LYS A 247 -11.38 -33.19 -1.00
N LYS A 248 -11.58 -31.98 -0.45
CA LYS A 248 -12.75 -31.63 0.37
C LYS A 248 -13.85 -30.88 -0.39
N LYS A 249 -13.53 -30.31 -1.55
CA LYS A 249 -14.44 -29.43 -2.30
C LYS A 249 -14.37 -29.70 -3.80
N ALA A 250 -15.49 -29.51 -4.48
CA ALA A 250 -15.54 -29.48 -5.94
C ALA A 250 -14.71 -28.31 -6.50
N CYS A 251 -14.20 -28.46 -7.73
CA CYS A 251 -13.31 -27.46 -8.34
C CYS A 251 -14.00 -26.10 -8.48
N VAL A 252 -15.29 -26.06 -8.79
CA VAL A 252 -16.07 -24.81 -8.87
C VAL A 252 -16.18 -24.12 -7.51
N ASP A 253 -16.31 -24.86 -6.41
CA ASP A 253 -16.39 -24.29 -5.06
C ASP A 253 -15.02 -23.76 -4.60
N VAL A 254 -13.93 -24.45 -4.98
CA VAL A 254 -12.57 -23.94 -4.78
C VAL A 254 -12.40 -22.62 -5.55
N LEU A 255 -12.79 -22.59 -6.83
CA LEU A 255 -12.72 -21.39 -7.68
C LEU A 255 -13.49 -20.20 -7.10
N LYS A 256 -14.69 -20.42 -6.55
CA LYS A 256 -15.47 -19.36 -5.87
C LYS A 256 -14.76 -18.81 -4.63
N SER A 257 -13.93 -19.63 -3.98
CA SER A 257 -13.26 -19.28 -2.72
C SER A 257 -11.84 -18.72 -2.89
N VAL A 258 -11.26 -18.82 -4.09
CA VAL A 258 -9.82 -18.56 -4.32
C VAL A 258 -9.42 -17.10 -4.06
N ASP A 259 -10.28 -16.14 -4.36
CA ASP A 259 -10.05 -14.71 -4.11
C ASP A 259 -10.81 -14.19 -2.89
N LYS A 260 -11.46 -15.09 -2.11
CA LYS A 260 -12.29 -14.68 -0.98
C LYS A 260 -11.47 -13.86 0.00
N SER A 261 -11.85 -12.61 0.12
CA SER A 261 -11.23 -11.62 0.99
C SER A 261 -12.29 -11.07 1.96
N ASN A 262 -11.85 -10.52 3.10
CA ASN A 262 -12.76 -9.90 4.04
C ASN A 262 -12.64 -8.38 3.88
N ASP A 263 -13.60 -7.80 3.16
CA ASP A 263 -13.58 -6.38 2.79
C ASP A 263 -13.61 -5.46 4.02
N MET A 264 -14.28 -5.86 5.09
CA MET A 264 -14.30 -5.12 6.35
C MET A 264 -12.90 -5.07 6.99
N VAL A 265 -12.21 -6.22 7.05
CA VAL A 265 -10.83 -6.29 7.57
C VAL A 265 -9.88 -5.49 6.68
N ASN A 266 -10.06 -5.57 5.36
CA ASN A 266 -9.23 -4.83 4.42
C ASN A 266 -9.43 -3.31 4.56
N ALA A 267 -10.68 -2.85 4.70
CA ALA A 267 -10.99 -1.45 4.96
C ALA A 267 -10.39 -0.98 6.30
N PHE A 268 -10.49 -1.79 7.35
CA PHE A 268 -9.87 -1.50 8.63
C PHE A 268 -8.34 -1.40 8.54
N CYS A 269 -7.69 -2.34 7.85
CA CYS A 269 -6.25 -2.29 7.58
C CYS A 269 -5.87 -1.07 6.75
N LEU A 270 -6.68 -0.68 5.75
CA LEU A 270 -6.46 0.54 4.98
C LEU A 270 -6.43 1.78 5.87
N VAL A 271 -7.43 1.90 6.75
CA VAL A 271 -7.51 3.01 7.71
C VAL A 271 -6.30 2.97 8.65
N LEU A 272 -6.00 1.84 9.27
CA LEU A 272 -4.87 1.72 10.20
C LEU A 272 -3.52 2.02 9.55
N ALA A 273 -3.27 1.52 8.33
CA ALA A 273 -2.05 1.84 7.59
C ALA A 273 -1.96 3.34 7.32
N GLY A 274 -3.07 3.95 6.89
CA GLY A 274 -3.15 5.39 6.69
C GLY A 274 -2.82 6.16 7.96
N VAL A 275 -3.49 5.85 9.08
CA VAL A 275 -3.25 6.49 10.37
C VAL A 275 -1.80 6.33 10.83
N ALA A 276 -1.25 5.12 10.78
CA ALA A 276 0.10 4.84 11.25
C ALA A 276 1.16 5.61 10.43
N VAL A 277 1.01 5.64 9.10
CA VAL A 277 1.90 6.42 8.23
C VAL A 277 1.74 7.91 8.46
N LEU A 278 0.52 8.40 8.66
CA LEU A 278 0.25 9.82 8.99
C LEU A 278 0.88 10.22 10.32
N VAL A 279 0.75 9.38 11.34
CA VAL A 279 1.42 9.56 12.64
C VAL A 279 2.93 9.57 12.46
N ALA A 280 3.47 8.69 11.62
CA ALA A 280 4.90 8.66 11.34
C ALA A 280 5.41 9.97 10.74
N PHE A 281 4.74 10.47 9.69
CA PHE A 281 5.11 11.73 9.05
C PHE A 281 4.87 12.95 9.95
N ALA A 282 3.81 12.96 10.75
CA ALA A 282 3.60 14.00 11.77
C ALA A 282 4.72 13.98 12.83
N ALA A 283 5.17 12.80 13.26
CA ALA A 283 6.29 12.67 14.18
C ALA A 283 7.62 13.12 13.54
N PHE A 284 7.87 12.78 12.27
CA PHE A 284 9.03 13.29 11.55
C PHE A 284 8.99 14.80 11.37
N SER A 285 7.82 15.39 11.09
CA SER A 285 7.59 16.84 11.05
C SER A 285 8.11 17.50 12.34
N GLN A 286 7.71 16.99 13.50
CA GLN A 286 8.14 17.47 14.80
C GLN A 286 9.65 17.27 15.03
N GLY A 287 10.18 16.10 14.67
CA GLY A 287 11.61 15.77 14.78
C GLY A 287 12.51 16.68 13.94
N PHE A 288 12.06 17.08 12.74
CA PHE A 288 12.78 17.96 11.82
C PHE A 288 12.53 19.46 12.08
N GLY A 289 11.76 19.79 13.12
CA GLY A 289 11.62 21.16 13.62
C GLY A 289 10.44 21.94 13.07
N ASP A 290 9.39 21.25 12.63
CA ASP A 290 8.11 21.85 12.28
C ASP A 290 7.20 21.78 13.52
N THR A 291 6.91 22.92 14.13
CA THR A 291 5.90 22.98 15.20
C THR A 291 4.52 22.76 14.58
N VAL A 292 3.99 21.54 14.65
CA VAL A 292 2.53 21.35 14.47
C VAL A 292 1.88 22.16 15.59
N GLU A 293 1.13 23.20 15.22
CA GLU A 293 0.29 23.95 16.15
C GLU A 293 -0.68 22.96 16.81
N THR A 294 -0.35 22.55 18.03
CA THR A 294 -1.27 21.83 18.88
C THR A 294 -2.20 22.88 19.48
N ASN A 295 -3.51 22.77 19.24
CA ASN A 295 -4.53 23.64 19.85
C ASN A 295 -4.70 23.37 21.36
N LEU A 296 -3.62 23.06 22.08
CA LEU A 296 -3.65 22.69 23.49
C LEU A 296 -3.83 23.89 24.44
N HIS A 297 -3.98 25.11 23.91
CA HIS A 297 -4.26 26.32 24.68
C HIS A 297 -5.31 27.21 24.01
N ARG A 298 -6.54 26.72 23.92
CA ARG A 298 -7.69 27.60 23.69
C ARG A 298 -8.89 27.12 24.49
N ASP A 299 -8.72 27.16 25.81
CA ASP A 299 -9.77 27.35 26.81
C ASP A 299 -9.24 28.36 27.83
#